data_AF-A0A6P0PFV4-F1
#
_entry.id   AF-A0A6P0PFV4-F1
#
_cell.length_a   1.000
_cell.length_b   1.000
_cell.length_c   1.000
_cell.angle_alpha   90.00
_cell.angle_beta   90.00
_cell.angle_gamma   90.00
#
_symmetry.space_group_name_H-M   'P 1'
#
loop_
_entity.id
_entity.type
_entity.pdbx_description
1 polymer ?
#
loop_
_entity_poly.entity_id
_entity_poly.type
_entity_poly.pdbx_seq_one_letter_code
_entity_poly.pdbx_strand_id
1 'polypeptide(L)'
;MTFYIGFMKQQQVRDFYHITSKEAFWPILHSFPWYFTSETTDWENFQLINRKFAEAACEEAADDALIWVHDYNLWLAPKYIREMKPNARIAFFHHTPFPSVDIFNVLPWRGEIVDSLLCCDIVGFHIPRYAENFVNVARSLREIDVVKIEPVPEHITKVGIALAEPEVTTQIRHQGQLVRIDSFPVGTSPEYIKSLVEKPETQALIASIKEKYQGRKLIIAAGRIDYVKGHRQMLEAFERLLERRPDLHGKVSFIVSCVAPAKGMQIYDTTKQEIEQLVGKINGRFTRFSSDWIPVLLSTEALSYQSLLGDFAASDICWTTPLRDGLNLVAKEYIVTRQNRDGILILSEFLGAAVELPEAILTNPYSVKSMDNAIEQALEMPMEEQKQKMTKMYETVWKYDVRCWAYHMFELFQNTTHDVVSE
;
A
#
# COMPACT_ATOMS: atom_id res chain seq x y z
N MET A 1 -12.26 -23.47 -1.65
CA MET A 1 -10.90 -23.00 -1.35
C MET A 1 -10.55 -23.52 0.03
N THR A 2 -9.77 -24.59 0.09
CA THR A 2 -9.35 -25.22 1.34
C THR A 2 -8.16 -24.44 1.89
N PHE A 3 -8.27 -23.91 3.10
CA PHE A 3 -7.17 -23.20 3.76
C PHE A 3 -6.21 -24.21 4.40
N TYR A 4 -5.07 -24.48 3.77
CA TYR A 4 -3.99 -25.27 4.36
C TYR A 4 -3.12 -24.39 5.28
N ILE A 5 -3.55 -24.24 6.53
CA ILE A 5 -2.72 -23.68 7.62
C ILE A 5 -2.24 -24.82 8.56
N GLY A 6 -2.57 -26.08 8.25
CA GLY A 6 -2.35 -27.22 9.14
C GLY A 6 -0.92 -27.75 9.26
N PHE A 7 0.05 -27.28 8.45
CA PHE A 7 1.34 -27.98 8.28
C PHE A 7 2.56 -27.32 8.93
N MET A 8 2.39 -26.25 9.72
CA MET A 8 3.51 -25.46 10.25
C MET A 8 3.48 -25.36 11.77
N LYS A 9 4.65 -25.57 12.39
CA LYS A 9 4.82 -25.29 13.82
C LYS A 9 4.72 -23.77 14.06
N GLN A 10 4.15 -23.35 15.18
CA GLN A 10 3.99 -21.93 15.52
C GLN A 10 5.30 -21.14 15.43
N GLN A 11 6.42 -21.76 15.80
CA GLN A 11 7.75 -21.16 15.69
C GLN A 11 8.16 -20.90 14.23
N GLN A 12 7.90 -21.83 13.31
CA GLN A 12 8.23 -21.67 11.88
C GLN A 12 7.44 -20.52 11.23
N VAL A 13 6.16 -20.38 11.60
CA VAL A 13 5.31 -19.27 11.12
C VAL A 13 5.84 -17.93 11.64
N ARG A 14 6.23 -17.88 12.92
CA ARG A 14 6.81 -16.68 13.52
C ARG A 14 8.11 -16.29 12.80
N ASP A 15 9.06 -17.21 12.63
CA ASP A 15 10.37 -16.88 12.06
C ASP A 15 10.25 -16.45 10.60
N PHE A 16 9.36 -17.08 9.83
CA PHE A 16 9.05 -16.68 8.46
C PHE A 16 8.37 -15.31 8.34
N TYR A 17 7.28 -15.10 9.09
CA TYR A 17 6.44 -13.93 8.92
C TYR A 17 6.96 -12.73 9.72
N HIS A 18 7.31 -12.91 10.99
CA HIS A 18 7.74 -11.80 11.85
C HIS A 18 9.18 -11.40 11.55
N ILE A 19 10.08 -12.35 11.33
CA ILE A 19 11.51 -12.05 11.18
C ILE A 19 11.86 -11.86 9.71
N THR A 20 11.87 -12.93 8.91
CA THR A 20 12.32 -12.85 7.51
C THR A 20 11.49 -11.86 6.69
N SER A 21 10.16 -11.93 6.79
CA SER A 21 9.30 -11.07 5.98
C SER A 21 9.23 -9.62 6.48
N LYS A 22 9.05 -9.42 7.79
CA LYS A 22 8.76 -8.09 8.36
C LYS A 22 9.96 -7.35 8.93
N GLU A 23 11.03 -8.04 9.33
CA GLU A 23 12.26 -7.40 9.78
C GLU A 23 13.33 -7.37 8.69
N ALA A 24 13.39 -8.36 7.78
CA ALA A 24 14.39 -8.36 6.71
C ALA A 24 13.88 -7.73 5.41
N PHE A 25 12.78 -8.22 4.82
CA PHE A 25 12.33 -7.72 3.51
C PHE A 25 11.59 -6.40 3.58
N TRP A 26 10.72 -6.21 4.57
CA TRP A 26 9.89 -5.01 4.67
C TRP A 26 10.71 -3.70 4.64
N PRO A 27 11.83 -3.55 5.37
CA PRO A 27 12.68 -2.37 5.24
C PRO A 27 13.22 -2.14 3.83
N ILE A 28 13.75 -3.19 3.18
CA ILE A 28 14.31 -3.07 1.83
C ILE A 28 13.24 -2.67 0.82
N LEU A 29 12.07 -3.32 0.87
CA LEU A 29 10.95 -3.03 -0.01
C LEU A 29 10.48 -1.58 0.11
N HIS A 30 10.54 -1.01 1.31
CA HIS A 30 10.18 0.38 1.55
C HIS A 30 11.38 1.32 1.50
N SER A 31 12.54 0.91 0.99
CA SER A 31 13.74 1.76 0.85
C SER A 31 14.31 2.30 2.16
N PHE A 32 14.28 1.50 3.23
CA PHE A 32 14.92 1.76 4.51
C PHE A 32 16.03 0.72 4.81
N PRO A 33 17.10 0.64 4.00
CA PRO A 33 18.13 -0.39 4.16
C PRO A 33 18.89 -0.34 5.49
N TRP A 34 18.86 0.80 6.19
CA TRP A 34 19.44 0.93 7.53
C TRP A 34 18.69 0.16 8.63
N TYR A 35 17.45 -0.28 8.38
CA TYR A 35 16.72 -1.18 9.29
C TYR A 35 16.85 -2.66 8.92
N PHE A 36 17.51 -2.98 7.80
CA PHE A 36 17.72 -4.36 7.38
C PHE A 36 18.82 -5.04 8.20
N THR A 37 18.57 -6.28 8.60
CA THR A 37 19.60 -7.20 9.12
C THR A 37 19.39 -8.61 8.55
N SER A 38 20.47 -9.25 8.13
CA SER A 38 20.46 -10.66 7.72
C SER A 38 20.74 -11.61 8.88
N GLU A 39 21.28 -11.13 10.00
CA GLU A 39 21.78 -11.98 11.10
C GLU A 39 20.69 -12.81 11.78
N THR A 40 19.48 -12.25 11.85
CA THR A 40 18.33 -12.92 12.47
C THR A 40 17.49 -13.71 11.46
N THR A 41 17.82 -13.65 10.17
CA THR A 41 16.99 -14.23 9.12
C THR A 41 17.25 -15.72 8.95
N ASP A 42 16.19 -16.53 9.06
CA ASP A 42 16.21 -17.95 8.73
C ASP A 42 15.80 -18.16 7.27
N TRP A 43 16.79 -18.14 6.36
CA TRP A 43 16.57 -18.32 4.93
C TRP A 43 16.12 -19.73 4.58
N GLU A 44 16.66 -20.76 5.25
CA GLU A 44 16.28 -22.15 5.03
C GLU A 44 14.81 -22.38 5.37
N ASN A 45 14.32 -21.79 6.46
CA ASN A 45 12.90 -21.82 6.80
C ASN A 45 12.04 -21.04 5.79
N PHE A 46 12.55 -19.94 5.22
CA PHE A 46 11.85 -19.20 4.16
C PHE A 46 11.69 -20.04 2.88
N GLN A 47 12.77 -20.71 2.46
CA GLN A 47 12.76 -21.69 1.36
C GLN A 47 11.78 -22.83 1.65
N LEU A 48 11.85 -23.45 2.84
CA LEU A 48 10.98 -24.55 3.25
C LEU A 48 9.51 -24.17 3.21
N ILE A 49 9.14 -22.98 3.70
CA ILE A 49 7.75 -22.53 3.73
C ILE A 49 7.25 -22.22 2.32
N ASN A 50 8.04 -21.52 1.50
CA ASN A 50 7.70 -21.29 0.10
C ASN A 50 7.48 -22.61 -0.66
N ARG A 51 8.33 -23.61 -0.40
CA ARG A 51 8.18 -24.94 -0.98
C ARG A 51 6.88 -25.62 -0.55
N LYS A 52 6.54 -25.59 0.74
CA LYS A 52 5.28 -26.14 1.25
C LYS A 52 4.04 -25.47 0.63
N PHE A 53 4.08 -24.14 0.44
CA PHE A 53 3.00 -23.43 -0.25
C PHE A 53 2.90 -23.84 -1.72
N ALA A 54 4.03 -24.01 -2.41
CA ALA A 54 4.08 -24.52 -3.78
C ALA A 54 3.55 -25.96 -3.87
N GLU A 55 3.97 -26.86 -2.97
CA GLU A 55 3.54 -28.26 -2.90
C GLU A 55 2.01 -28.33 -2.73
N ALA A 56 1.46 -27.62 -1.74
CA ALA A 56 0.03 -27.58 -1.50
C ALA A 56 -0.77 -27.00 -2.68
N ALA A 57 -0.23 -25.99 -3.39
CA ALA A 57 -0.86 -25.46 -4.59
C ALA A 57 -0.83 -26.48 -5.75
N CYS A 58 0.29 -27.17 -5.94
CA CYS A 58 0.47 -28.17 -6.99
C CYS A 58 -0.35 -29.46 -6.75
N GLU A 59 -0.59 -29.85 -5.50
CA GLU A 59 -1.43 -31.02 -5.18
C GLU A 59 -2.89 -30.85 -5.64
N GLU A 60 -3.41 -29.62 -5.60
CA GLU A 60 -4.80 -29.30 -5.97
C GLU A 60 -4.95 -28.86 -7.44
N ALA A 61 -3.84 -28.47 -8.08
CA ALA A 61 -3.82 -27.91 -9.42
C ALA A 61 -3.68 -29.00 -10.51
N ALA A 62 -4.41 -28.85 -11.62
CA ALA A 62 -4.11 -29.60 -12.85
C ALA A 62 -2.69 -29.27 -13.36
N ASP A 63 -2.11 -30.11 -14.22
CA ASP A 63 -0.72 -29.95 -14.69
C ASP A 63 -0.48 -28.67 -15.50
N ASP A 64 -1.51 -28.17 -16.19
CA ASP A 64 -1.52 -26.94 -16.99
C ASP A 64 -2.33 -25.79 -16.35
N ALA A 65 -2.66 -25.95 -15.07
CA ALA A 65 -3.45 -24.98 -14.32
C ALA A 65 -2.75 -23.62 -14.27
N LEU A 66 -3.56 -22.58 -14.14
CA LEU A 66 -3.08 -21.28 -13.74
C LEU A 66 -2.91 -21.26 -12.22
N ILE A 67 -1.71 -20.95 -11.74
CA ILE A 67 -1.41 -20.74 -10.33
C ILE A 67 -0.99 -19.27 -10.14
N TRP A 68 -1.80 -18.54 -9.36
CA TRP A 68 -1.56 -17.11 -9.08
C TRP A 68 -1.03 -16.91 -7.66
N VAL A 69 0.24 -16.56 -7.57
CA VAL A 69 0.98 -16.31 -6.33
C VAL A 69 0.90 -14.83 -5.96
N HIS A 70 0.71 -14.54 -4.68
CA HIS A 70 0.59 -13.18 -4.18
C HIS A 70 1.64 -12.83 -3.12
N ASP A 71 2.28 -11.69 -3.36
CA ASP A 71 3.14 -10.93 -2.46
C ASP A 71 4.48 -11.55 -2.06
N TYR A 72 5.36 -10.69 -1.52
CA TYR A 72 6.77 -10.97 -1.25
C TYR A 72 7.04 -12.12 -0.27
N ASN A 73 6.06 -12.49 0.55
CA ASN A 73 6.17 -13.66 1.41
C ASN A 73 6.40 -14.96 0.61
N LEU A 74 5.93 -15.00 -0.64
CA LEU A 74 5.96 -16.19 -1.49
C LEU A 74 6.88 -16.04 -2.72
N TRP A 75 7.94 -15.24 -2.62
CA TRP A 75 8.86 -14.99 -3.73
C TRP A 75 9.51 -16.24 -4.34
N LEU A 76 9.72 -17.30 -3.56
CA LEU A 76 10.36 -18.54 -4.04
C LEU A 76 9.36 -19.59 -4.52
N ALA A 77 8.06 -19.42 -4.23
CA ALA A 77 7.05 -20.38 -4.64
C ALA A 77 7.00 -20.61 -6.17
N PRO A 78 7.11 -19.57 -7.03
CA PRO A 78 7.12 -19.77 -8.48
C PRO A 78 8.15 -20.79 -9.00
N LYS A 79 9.39 -20.74 -8.50
CA LYS A 79 10.43 -21.70 -8.87
C LYS A 79 10.01 -23.13 -8.54
N TYR A 80 9.57 -23.36 -7.31
CA TYR A 80 9.15 -24.69 -6.86
C TYR A 80 7.92 -25.19 -7.63
N ILE A 81 6.96 -24.31 -7.93
CA ILE A 81 5.81 -24.64 -8.78
C ILE A 81 6.29 -25.10 -10.16
N ARG A 82 7.21 -24.36 -10.80
CA ARG A 82 7.74 -24.71 -12.12
C ARG A 82 8.48 -26.05 -12.12
N GLU A 83 9.24 -26.35 -11.07
CA GLU A 83 9.94 -27.64 -10.90
C GLU A 83 8.95 -28.82 -10.81
N MET A 84 7.82 -28.65 -10.13
CA MET A 84 6.81 -29.71 -9.95
C MET A 84 5.82 -29.81 -11.11
N LYS A 85 5.42 -28.68 -11.68
CA LYS A 85 4.48 -28.58 -12.81
C LYS A 85 5.07 -27.70 -13.91
N PRO A 86 5.92 -28.28 -14.78
CA PRO A 86 6.58 -27.55 -15.86
C PRO A 86 5.60 -26.87 -16.84
N ASN A 87 4.38 -27.39 -16.97
CA ASN A 87 3.35 -26.87 -17.89
C ASN A 87 2.38 -25.87 -17.23
N ALA A 88 2.50 -25.62 -15.92
CA ALA A 88 1.61 -24.69 -15.24
C ALA A 88 1.80 -23.26 -15.77
N ARG A 89 0.73 -22.48 -15.81
CA ARG A 89 0.82 -21.03 -16.04
C ARG A 89 0.98 -20.35 -14.69
N ILE A 90 2.09 -19.66 -14.48
CA ILE A 90 2.45 -19.10 -13.19
C ILE A 90 2.37 -17.58 -13.27
N ALA A 91 1.49 -16.98 -12.48
CA ALA A 91 1.41 -15.54 -12.32
C ALA A 91 1.86 -15.16 -10.91
N PHE A 92 2.58 -14.05 -10.79
CA PHE A 92 2.93 -13.46 -9.50
C PHE A 92 2.44 -12.01 -9.46
N PHE A 93 1.87 -11.56 -8.34
CA PHE A 93 1.53 -10.16 -8.14
C PHE A 93 2.13 -9.59 -6.85
N HIS A 94 2.91 -8.52 -6.98
CA HIS A 94 3.64 -7.87 -5.89
C HIS A 94 2.84 -6.69 -5.32
N HIS A 95 2.36 -6.78 -4.07
CA HIS A 95 1.48 -5.77 -3.46
C HIS A 95 2.21 -4.66 -2.70
N THR A 96 3.46 -4.91 -2.31
CA THR A 96 4.33 -3.90 -1.71
C THR A 96 5.09 -3.12 -2.79
N PRO A 97 5.74 -1.99 -2.48
CA PRO A 97 6.64 -1.35 -3.44
C PRO A 97 7.72 -2.34 -3.88
N PHE A 98 8.14 -2.24 -5.14
CA PHE A 98 9.37 -2.88 -5.58
C PHE A 98 10.48 -1.82 -5.64
N PRO A 99 11.54 -1.93 -4.80
CA PRO A 99 12.52 -0.87 -4.63
C PRO A 99 13.48 -0.79 -5.82
N SER A 100 14.19 0.33 -5.94
CA SER A 100 15.19 0.53 -7.00
C SER A 100 16.33 -0.48 -6.91
N VAL A 101 17.06 -0.64 -8.01
CA VAL A 101 18.10 -1.68 -8.18
C VAL A 101 19.19 -1.66 -7.11
N ASP A 102 19.65 -0.47 -6.72
CA ASP A 102 20.66 -0.25 -5.69
C ASP A 102 20.18 -0.66 -4.29
N ILE A 103 18.89 -0.49 -4.01
CA ILE A 103 18.27 -0.87 -2.74
C ILE A 103 17.96 -2.37 -2.70
N PHE A 104 17.34 -2.93 -3.75
CA PHE A 104 17.02 -4.35 -3.79
C PHE A 104 18.29 -5.21 -3.68
N ASN A 105 19.38 -4.78 -4.33
CA ASN A 105 20.64 -5.51 -4.35
C ASN A 105 21.37 -5.54 -3.00
N VAL A 106 20.87 -4.86 -1.96
CA VAL A 106 21.32 -5.04 -0.57
C VAL A 106 20.98 -6.45 -0.07
N LEU A 107 19.90 -7.08 -0.55
CA LEU A 107 19.52 -8.42 -0.13
C LEU A 107 20.57 -9.45 -0.54
N PRO A 108 21.03 -10.32 0.38
CA PRO A 108 21.98 -11.38 0.04
C PRO A 108 21.33 -12.45 -0.86
N TRP A 109 20.03 -12.67 -0.74
CA TRP A 109 19.27 -13.70 -1.48
C TRP A 109 18.66 -13.22 -2.80
N ARG A 110 19.02 -12.00 -3.23
CA ARG A 110 18.48 -11.34 -4.44
C ARG A 110 18.49 -12.22 -5.69
N GLY A 111 19.54 -13.04 -5.88
CA GLY A 111 19.68 -13.93 -7.02
C GLY A 111 18.60 -15.00 -7.05
N GLU A 112 18.41 -15.71 -5.93
CA GLU A 112 17.39 -16.78 -5.82
C GLU A 112 15.96 -16.23 -5.96
N ILE A 113 15.71 -15.04 -5.42
CA ILE A 113 14.42 -14.37 -5.53
C ILE A 113 14.12 -14.04 -7.00
N VAL A 114 15.07 -13.43 -7.71
CA VAL A 114 14.90 -13.05 -9.11
C VAL A 114 14.79 -14.27 -10.00
N ASP A 115 15.59 -15.31 -9.77
CA ASP A 115 15.47 -16.57 -10.51
C ASP A 115 14.07 -17.16 -10.40
N SER A 116 13.49 -17.14 -9.20
CA SER A 116 12.14 -17.62 -8.99
C SER A 116 11.09 -16.78 -9.70
N LEU A 117 11.16 -15.45 -9.58
CA LEU A 117 10.21 -14.56 -10.25
C LEU A 117 10.31 -14.64 -11.78
N LEU A 118 11.49 -14.93 -12.33
CA LEU A 118 11.69 -15.16 -13.76
C LEU A 118 11.12 -16.52 -14.25
N CYS A 119 10.77 -17.45 -13.36
CA CYS A 119 10.01 -18.67 -13.73
C CYS A 119 8.52 -18.39 -14.00
N CYS A 120 8.02 -17.21 -13.63
CA CYS A 120 6.64 -16.79 -13.91
C CYS A 120 6.42 -16.50 -15.39
N ASP A 121 5.20 -16.73 -15.86
CA ASP A 121 4.72 -16.27 -17.16
C ASP A 121 4.28 -14.79 -17.09
N ILE A 122 3.76 -14.37 -15.92
CA ILE A 122 3.39 -12.97 -15.62
C ILE A 122 3.96 -12.54 -14.27
N VAL A 123 4.63 -11.39 -14.22
CA VAL A 123 4.99 -10.69 -12.99
C VAL A 123 4.30 -9.32 -12.96
N GLY A 124 3.36 -9.16 -12.04
CA GLY A 124 2.51 -7.98 -11.90
C GLY A 124 2.89 -7.09 -10.72
N PHE A 125 2.72 -5.79 -10.89
CA PHE A 125 2.98 -4.74 -9.89
C PHE A 125 1.82 -3.74 -9.85
N HIS A 126 1.77 -2.91 -8.81
CA HIS A 126 0.77 -1.85 -8.74
C HIS A 126 0.98 -0.72 -9.74
N ILE A 127 2.22 -0.27 -9.97
CA ILE A 127 2.50 0.90 -10.81
C ILE A 127 3.69 0.65 -11.75
N PRO A 128 3.76 1.37 -12.89
CA PRO A 128 4.87 1.29 -13.83
C PRO A 128 6.26 1.40 -13.21
N ARG A 129 6.46 2.32 -12.26
CA ARG A 129 7.75 2.52 -11.57
C ARG A 129 8.26 1.24 -10.90
N TYR A 130 7.37 0.45 -10.31
CA TYR A 130 7.74 -0.79 -9.62
C TYR A 130 8.05 -1.92 -10.62
N ALA A 131 7.33 -1.96 -11.74
CA ALA A 131 7.65 -2.86 -12.85
C ALA A 131 9.04 -2.56 -13.43
N GLU A 132 9.34 -1.29 -13.71
CA GLU A 132 10.65 -0.87 -14.20
C GLU A 132 11.77 -1.16 -13.19
N ASN A 133 11.52 -0.96 -11.90
CA ASN A 133 12.47 -1.33 -10.85
C ASN A 133 12.79 -2.83 -10.87
N PHE A 134 11.78 -3.71 -11.05
CA PHE A 134 11.99 -5.14 -11.20
C PHE A 134 12.81 -5.49 -12.44
N VAL A 135 12.50 -4.90 -13.59
CA VAL A 135 13.25 -5.12 -14.83
C VAL A 135 14.71 -4.70 -14.66
N ASN A 136 14.97 -3.57 -14.02
CA ASN A 136 16.33 -3.09 -13.73
C ASN A 136 17.08 -4.01 -12.76
N VAL A 137 16.40 -4.52 -11.73
CA VAL A 137 16.96 -5.53 -10.82
C VAL A 137 17.31 -6.81 -11.58
N ALA A 138 16.38 -7.34 -12.38
CA ALA A 138 16.61 -8.55 -13.16
C ALA A 138 17.80 -8.40 -14.11
N ARG A 139 17.89 -7.28 -14.84
CA ARG A 139 19.02 -6.93 -15.72
C ARG A 139 20.35 -6.79 -14.98
N SER A 140 20.34 -6.37 -13.71
CA SER A 140 21.56 -6.25 -12.92
C SER A 140 22.12 -7.60 -12.46
N LEU A 141 21.30 -8.66 -12.49
CA LEU A 141 21.65 -9.99 -11.98
C LEU A 141 21.72 -11.05 -13.07
N ARG A 142 20.99 -10.88 -14.18
CA ARG A 142 20.83 -11.85 -15.27
C ARG A 142 20.88 -11.17 -16.63
N GLU A 143 21.20 -11.95 -17.65
CA GLU A 143 21.00 -11.54 -19.04
C GLU A 143 19.50 -11.53 -19.34
N ILE A 144 18.98 -10.33 -19.63
CA ILE A 144 17.55 -10.08 -19.87
C ILE A 144 17.44 -9.23 -21.13
N ASP A 145 16.72 -9.74 -22.12
CA ASP A 145 16.35 -8.97 -23.30
C ASP A 145 15.03 -8.25 -23.03
N VAL A 146 15.01 -6.93 -23.20
CA VAL A 146 13.75 -6.16 -23.18
C VAL A 146 13.10 -6.30 -24.55
N VAL A 147 11.97 -7.00 -24.59
CA VAL A 147 11.27 -7.35 -25.84
C VAL A 147 10.27 -6.27 -26.24
N LYS A 148 9.55 -5.70 -25.27
CA LYS A 148 8.48 -4.74 -25.54
C LYS A 148 8.40 -3.69 -24.45
N ILE A 149 8.30 -2.43 -24.87
CA ILE A 149 8.03 -1.25 -24.05
C ILE A 149 6.78 -0.57 -24.62
N GLU A 150 5.88 -0.13 -23.74
CA GLU A 150 4.63 0.54 -24.11
C GLU A 150 4.46 1.85 -23.32
N PRO A 151 3.76 2.85 -23.86
CA PRO A 151 3.40 4.03 -23.10
C PRO A 151 2.49 3.65 -21.93
N VAL A 152 2.66 4.31 -20.77
CA VAL A 152 1.79 4.02 -19.63
C VAL A 152 0.32 4.38 -19.94
N PRO A 153 -0.66 3.64 -19.38
CA PRO A 153 -2.08 3.88 -19.61
C PRO A 153 -2.52 5.32 -19.26
N GLU A 154 -3.57 5.81 -19.90
CA GLU A 154 -4.04 7.20 -19.75
C GLU A 154 -4.45 7.55 -18.30
N HIS A 155 -4.95 6.58 -17.53
CA HIS A 155 -5.37 6.79 -16.14
C HIS A 155 -4.19 6.86 -15.15
N ILE A 156 -2.95 6.71 -15.63
CA ILE A 156 -1.73 6.78 -14.83
C ILE A 156 -0.97 8.06 -15.21
N THR A 157 -0.62 8.84 -14.20
CA THR A 157 0.14 10.08 -14.37
C THR A 157 1.54 9.78 -14.90
N LYS A 158 1.86 10.33 -16.07
CA LYS A 158 3.07 10.00 -16.85
C LYS A 158 4.32 10.78 -16.45
N VAL A 159 4.15 12.02 -15.98
CA VAL A 159 5.24 12.94 -15.63
C VAL A 159 4.81 13.89 -14.51
N GLY A 160 5.78 14.51 -13.83
CA GLY A 160 5.53 15.61 -12.90
C GLY A 160 5.29 15.23 -11.44
N ILE A 161 5.31 13.94 -11.09
CA ILE A 161 5.20 13.44 -9.71
C ILE A 161 6.28 12.40 -9.42
N ALA A 162 6.61 12.16 -8.15
CA ALA A 162 7.77 11.38 -7.74
C ALA A 162 7.83 9.94 -8.28
N LEU A 163 6.68 9.28 -8.47
CA LEU A 163 6.60 7.88 -8.94
C LEU A 163 6.12 7.74 -10.39
N ALA A 164 6.01 8.85 -11.13
CA ALA A 164 5.58 8.80 -12.53
C ALA A 164 6.58 8.06 -13.42
N GLU A 165 6.08 7.34 -14.42
CA GLU A 165 6.86 6.83 -15.55
C GLU A 165 6.11 7.15 -16.84
N PRO A 166 6.80 7.57 -17.92
CA PRO A 166 6.14 7.82 -19.20
C PRO A 166 5.85 6.54 -19.98
N GLU A 167 6.70 5.54 -19.83
CA GLU A 167 6.67 4.25 -20.54
C GLU A 167 6.99 3.12 -19.55
N VAL A 168 6.62 1.90 -19.90
CA VAL A 168 6.82 0.70 -19.09
C VAL A 168 7.16 -0.50 -19.96
N THR A 169 8.13 -1.29 -19.54
CA THR A 169 8.45 -2.59 -20.11
C THR A 169 7.31 -3.56 -19.84
N THR A 170 6.73 -4.14 -20.89
CA THR A 170 5.62 -5.10 -20.76
C THR A 170 6.02 -6.52 -21.10
N GLN A 171 7.18 -6.73 -21.74
CA GLN A 171 7.71 -8.06 -22.02
C GLN A 171 9.24 -8.08 -21.93
N ILE A 172 9.76 -9.08 -21.23
CA ILE A 172 11.20 -9.41 -21.17
C ILE A 172 11.41 -10.87 -21.58
N ARG A 173 12.63 -11.21 -22.00
CA ARG A 173 13.03 -12.59 -22.28
C ARG A 173 14.25 -12.97 -21.44
N HIS A 174 14.21 -14.17 -20.87
CA HIS A 174 15.30 -14.76 -20.12
C HIS A 174 15.42 -16.24 -20.49
N GLN A 175 16.59 -16.70 -20.93
CA GLN A 175 16.85 -18.10 -21.28
C GLN A 175 15.77 -18.73 -22.21
N GLY A 176 15.34 -17.97 -23.23
CA GLY A 176 14.30 -18.41 -24.17
C GLY A 176 12.86 -18.30 -23.64
N GLN A 177 12.64 -18.12 -22.34
CA GLN A 177 11.31 -17.88 -21.76
C GLN A 177 10.91 -16.42 -21.91
N LEU A 178 9.69 -16.18 -22.38
CA LEU A 178 9.07 -14.86 -22.37
C LEU A 178 8.37 -14.65 -21.03
N VAL A 179 8.64 -13.52 -20.38
CA VAL A 179 7.97 -13.11 -19.13
C VAL A 179 7.23 -11.81 -19.39
N ARG A 180 5.91 -11.83 -19.17
CA ARG A 180 5.09 -10.63 -19.26
C ARG A 180 5.21 -9.82 -17.97
N ILE A 181 5.47 -8.54 -18.11
CA ILE A 181 5.51 -7.60 -17.01
C ILE A 181 4.22 -6.78 -17.06
N ASP A 182 3.49 -6.76 -15.95
CA ASP A 182 2.23 -6.04 -15.83
C ASP A 182 2.28 -4.99 -14.73
N SER A 183 1.60 -3.87 -14.94
CA SER A 183 1.41 -2.85 -13.92
C SER A 183 -0.04 -2.39 -13.92
N PHE A 184 -0.83 -2.93 -12.99
CA PHE A 184 -2.23 -2.59 -12.85
C PHE A 184 -2.60 -2.42 -11.36
N PRO A 185 -2.91 -1.20 -10.91
CA PRO A 185 -3.21 -0.94 -9.51
C PRO A 185 -4.46 -1.71 -9.05
N VAL A 186 -4.43 -2.21 -7.82
CA VAL A 186 -5.61 -2.85 -7.22
C VAL A 186 -6.64 -1.77 -6.83
N GLY A 187 -7.91 -2.02 -7.13
CA GLY A 187 -9.01 -1.15 -6.70
C GLY A 187 -9.63 -1.60 -5.38
N THR A 188 -10.50 -0.75 -4.83
CA THR A 188 -11.42 -1.13 -3.74
C THR A 188 -12.66 -1.85 -4.29
N SER A 189 -13.62 -2.23 -3.44
CA SER A 189 -14.98 -2.60 -3.87
C SER A 189 -15.96 -1.46 -3.55
N PRO A 190 -16.20 -0.51 -4.48
CA PRO A 190 -16.95 0.70 -4.17
C PRO A 190 -18.41 0.43 -3.80
N GLU A 191 -19.07 -0.53 -4.46
CA GLU A 191 -20.45 -0.90 -4.15
C GLU A 191 -20.58 -1.52 -2.77
N TYR A 192 -19.63 -2.37 -2.38
CA TYR A 192 -19.62 -2.96 -1.04
C TYR A 192 -19.42 -1.88 0.03
N ILE A 193 -18.44 -1.00 -0.15
CA ILE A 193 -18.19 0.13 0.76
C ILE A 193 -19.42 1.03 0.86
N LYS A 194 -20.02 1.40 -0.27
CA LYS A 194 -21.26 2.18 -0.32
C LYS A 194 -22.38 1.49 0.46
N SER A 195 -22.57 0.19 0.26
CA SER A 195 -23.58 -0.58 0.99
C SER A 195 -23.36 -0.58 2.51
N LEU A 196 -22.10 -0.61 2.96
CA LEU A 196 -21.77 -0.54 4.40
C LEU A 196 -21.99 0.84 4.97
N VAL A 197 -21.65 1.89 4.22
CA VAL A 197 -21.85 3.29 4.62
C VAL A 197 -23.35 3.59 4.73
N GLU A 198 -24.18 3.08 3.82
CA GLU A 198 -25.63 3.31 3.80
C GLU A 198 -26.41 2.56 4.90
N LYS A 199 -25.78 1.62 5.61
CA LYS A 199 -26.44 0.92 6.72
C LYS A 199 -26.91 1.88 7.82
N PRO A 200 -28.09 1.65 8.44
CA PRO A 200 -28.60 2.51 9.51
C PRO A 200 -27.63 2.70 10.67
N GLU A 201 -26.92 1.64 11.08
CA GLU A 201 -25.96 1.74 12.19
C GLU A 201 -24.74 2.61 11.82
N THR A 202 -24.27 2.53 10.57
CA THR A 202 -23.17 3.38 10.09
C THR A 202 -23.61 4.82 9.92
N GLN A 203 -24.81 5.07 9.39
CA GLN A 203 -25.37 6.42 9.28
C GLN A 203 -25.57 7.06 10.66
N ALA A 204 -26.02 6.28 11.66
CA ALA A 204 -26.12 6.74 13.04
C ALA A 204 -24.74 7.08 13.64
N LEU A 205 -23.72 6.26 13.38
CA LEU A 205 -22.33 6.54 13.76
C LEU A 205 -21.83 7.85 13.13
N ILE A 206 -22.00 8.02 11.82
CA ILE A 206 -21.60 9.23 11.08
C ILE A 206 -22.28 10.47 11.66
N ALA A 207 -23.60 10.40 11.90
CA ALA A 207 -24.36 11.50 12.47
C ALA A 207 -23.86 11.85 13.88
N SER A 208 -23.61 10.85 14.72
CA SER A 208 -23.08 11.05 16.08
C SER A 208 -21.69 11.71 16.07
N ILE A 209 -20.79 11.29 15.18
CA ILE A 209 -19.47 11.93 15.03
C ILE A 209 -19.64 13.38 14.58
N LYS A 210 -20.47 13.64 13.56
CA LYS A 210 -20.70 15.01 13.06
C LYS A 210 -21.32 15.93 14.10
N GLU A 211 -22.23 15.43 14.92
CA GLU A 211 -22.82 16.17 16.04
C GLU A 211 -21.76 16.48 17.11
N LYS A 212 -21.00 15.46 17.53
CA LYS A 212 -19.94 15.62 18.54
C LYS A 212 -18.88 16.66 18.16
N TYR A 213 -18.55 16.75 16.88
CA TYR A 213 -17.53 17.67 16.36
C TYR A 213 -18.12 18.82 15.55
N GLN A 214 -19.40 19.16 15.76
CA GLN A 214 -20.05 20.24 15.04
C GLN A 214 -19.28 21.56 15.20
N GLY A 215 -19.06 22.26 14.08
CA GLY A 215 -18.28 23.50 14.06
C GLY A 215 -16.75 23.30 14.09
N ARG A 216 -16.28 22.04 14.08
CA ARG A 216 -14.86 21.68 13.98
C ARG A 216 -14.61 20.95 12.66
N LYS A 217 -13.50 21.26 12.01
CA LYS A 217 -12.97 20.45 10.91
C LYS A 217 -12.32 19.19 11.48
N LEU A 218 -12.67 18.04 10.91
CA LEU A 218 -12.09 16.75 11.27
C LEU A 218 -11.07 16.31 10.22
N ILE A 219 -9.86 16.03 10.70
CA ILE A 219 -8.79 15.41 9.92
C ILE A 219 -8.69 13.97 10.38
N ILE A 220 -8.53 13.01 9.45
CA ILE A 220 -8.28 11.61 9.78
C ILE A 220 -7.03 11.09 9.08
N ALA A 221 -6.20 10.39 9.85
CA ALA A 221 -5.16 9.51 9.36
C ALA A 221 -5.47 8.09 9.86
N ALA A 222 -5.52 7.13 8.94
CA ALA A 222 -5.79 5.74 9.27
C ALA A 222 -4.71 4.81 8.72
N GLY A 223 -4.28 3.84 9.51
CA GLY A 223 -3.26 2.89 9.11
C GLY A 223 -2.86 1.93 10.22
N ARG A 224 -1.68 1.32 10.05
CA ARG A 224 -1.03 0.51 11.07
C ARG A 224 0.15 1.30 11.64
N ILE A 225 0.50 1.05 12.90
CA ILE A 225 1.76 1.56 13.44
C ILE A 225 2.90 0.90 12.68
N ASP A 226 3.60 1.71 11.89
CA ASP A 226 4.68 1.30 11.01
C ASP A 226 5.50 2.54 10.65
N TYR A 227 6.83 2.44 10.72
CA TYR A 227 7.74 3.56 10.51
C TYR A 227 7.66 4.13 9.09
N VAL A 228 7.14 3.35 8.13
CA VAL A 228 6.97 3.79 6.74
C VAL A 228 5.70 4.63 6.54
N LYS A 229 4.76 4.63 7.49
CA LYS A 229 3.42 5.22 7.30
C LYS A 229 3.34 6.73 7.58
N GLY A 230 4.43 7.35 8.00
CA GLY A 230 4.53 8.80 8.03
C GLY A 230 3.76 9.49 9.17
N HIS A 231 3.31 8.74 10.19
CA HIS A 231 2.54 9.30 11.31
C HIS A 231 3.29 10.40 12.06
N ARG A 232 4.61 10.22 12.25
CA ARG A 232 5.48 11.24 12.85
C ARG A 232 5.42 12.54 12.05
N GLN A 233 5.59 12.47 10.73
CA GLN A 233 5.62 13.64 9.86
C GLN A 233 4.27 14.40 9.89
N MET A 234 3.14 13.68 9.92
CA MET A 234 1.81 14.29 10.03
C MET A 234 1.60 14.96 11.40
N LEU A 235 1.98 14.30 12.49
CA LEU A 235 1.85 14.85 13.84
C LEU A 235 2.72 16.10 14.04
N GLU A 236 3.97 16.07 13.57
CA GLU A 236 4.86 17.22 13.62
C GLU A 236 4.35 18.39 12.75
N ALA A 237 3.78 18.10 11.57
CA ALA A 237 3.16 19.12 10.73
C ALA A 237 1.90 19.73 11.38
N PHE A 238 1.09 18.90 12.02
CA PHE A 238 -0.07 19.36 12.77
C PHE A 238 0.33 20.20 14.00
N GLU A 239 1.40 19.82 14.73
CA GLU A 239 1.96 20.65 15.80
C GLU A 239 2.32 22.04 15.29
N ARG A 240 3.10 22.12 14.22
CA ARG A 240 3.53 23.40 13.62
C ARG A 240 2.36 24.23 13.10
N LEU A 241 1.33 23.58 12.52
CA LEU A 241 0.10 24.26 12.13
C LEU A 241 -0.53 24.96 13.34
N LEU A 242 -0.71 24.25 14.45
CA LEU A 242 -1.32 24.81 15.66
C LEU A 242 -0.48 25.92 16.30
N GLU A 243 0.85 25.88 16.16
CA GLU A 243 1.72 26.99 16.57
C GLU A 243 1.49 28.25 15.74
N ARG A 244 1.40 28.11 14.40
CA ARG A 244 1.23 29.24 13.48
C ARG A 244 -0.20 29.78 13.42
N ARG A 245 -1.19 28.95 13.71
CA ARG A 245 -2.62 29.24 13.56
C ARG A 245 -3.40 29.12 14.88
N PRO A 246 -3.19 30.03 15.86
CA PRO A 246 -4.00 30.06 17.08
C PRO A 246 -5.51 30.21 16.82
N ASP A 247 -5.88 30.79 15.68
CA ASP A 247 -7.27 30.94 15.24
C ASP A 247 -8.00 29.61 14.97
N LEU A 248 -7.25 28.52 14.76
CA LEU A 248 -7.77 27.17 14.56
C LEU A 248 -7.97 26.39 15.87
N HIS A 249 -7.49 26.91 17.00
CA HIS A 249 -7.67 26.25 18.30
C HIS A 249 -9.16 26.12 18.61
N GLY A 250 -9.60 24.91 18.96
CA GLY A 250 -11.01 24.58 19.16
C GLY A 250 -11.83 24.33 17.89
N LYS A 251 -11.25 24.56 16.69
CA LYS A 251 -11.94 24.45 15.39
C LYS A 251 -11.40 23.34 14.50
N VAL A 252 -10.31 22.69 14.87
CA VAL A 252 -9.76 21.54 14.14
C VAL A 252 -9.36 20.44 15.11
N SER A 253 -9.69 19.20 14.78
CA SER A 253 -9.25 18.02 15.53
C SER A 253 -8.70 16.97 14.56
N PHE A 254 -7.64 16.29 14.98
CA PHE A 254 -6.95 15.29 14.19
C PHE A 254 -7.13 13.90 14.80
N ILE A 255 -7.84 13.02 14.10
CA ILE A 255 -8.02 11.62 14.45
C ILE A 255 -6.88 10.81 13.83
N VAL A 256 -6.15 10.10 14.68
CA VAL A 256 -5.04 9.23 14.29
C VAL A 256 -5.40 7.82 14.72
N SER A 257 -5.88 7.03 13.75
CA SER A 257 -6.27 5.63 13.95
C SER A 257 -5.16 4.71 13.43
N CYS A 258 -4.34 4.20 14.35
CA CYS A 258 -3.14 3.42 14.03
C CYS A 258 -3.17 2.07 14.72
N VAL A 259 -3.60 1.02 14.03
CA VAL A 259 -3.70 -0.31 14.63
C VAL A 259 -2.32 -0.79 15.10
N ALA A 260 -2.24 -1.25 16.35
CA ALA A 260 -1.01 -1.78 16.93
C ALA A 260 -0.46 -2.97 16.13
N PRO A 261 0.87 -3.14 16.05
CA PRO A 261 1.47 -4.28 15.39
C PRO A 261 1.16 -5.58 16.15
N ALA A 262 1.36 -6.73 15.50
CA ALA A 262 1.25 -8.01 16.17
C ALA A 262 2.30 -8.12 17.30
N LYS A 263 1.96 -8.86 18.37
CA LYS A 263 2.88 -9.07 19.51
C LYS A 263 4.20 -9.69 19.05
N GLY A 264 5.31 -9.14 19.52
CA GLY A 264 6.67 -9.64 19.27
C GLY A 264 7.43 -8.95 18.13
N MET A 265 6.85 -7.94 17.47
CA MET A 265 7.53 -7.17 16.42
C MET A 265 8.22 -5.92 17.00
N GLN A 266 9.42 -6.10 17.54
CA GLN A 266 10.15 -5.06 18.30
C GLN A 266 10.47 -3.81 17.47
N ILE A 267 10.67 -3.95 16.16
CA ILE A 267 10.96 -2.83 15.26
C ILE A 267 9.88 -1.73 15.28
N TYR A 268 8.64 -2.09 15.60
CA TYR A 268 7.51 -1.15 15.65
C TYR A 268 7.29 -0.54 17.05
N ASP A 269 7.88 -1.09 18.11
CA ASP A 269 7.70 -0.57 19.48
C ASP A 269 8.25 0.85 19.62
N THR A 270 9.40 1.12 19.00
CA THR A 270 9.99 2.48 18.95
C THR A 270 9.04 3.45 18.23
N THR A 271 8.49 3.04 17.08
CA THR A 271 7.54 3.86 16.31
C THR A 271 6.28 4.15 17.12
N LYS A 272 5.75 3.13 17.83
CA LYS A 272 4.59 3.29 18.72
C LYS A 272 4.86 4.33 19.80
N GLN A 273 5.98 4.21 20.50
CA GLN A 273 6.35 5.12 21.58
C GLN A 273 6.51 6.56 21.07
N GLU A 274 7.14 6.75 19.91
CA GLU A 274 7.28 8.08 19.29
C GLU A 274 5.92 8.71 18.98
N ILE A 275 4.99 7.95 18.39
CA ILE A 275 3.62 8.43 18.11
C ILE A 275 2.91 8.84 19.40
N GLU A 276 2.91 7.97 20.42
CA GLU A 276 2.26 8.24 21.71
C GLU A 276 2.85 9.47 22.41
N GLN A 277 4.18 9.62 22.38
CA GLN A 277 4.88 10.79 22.93
C GLN A 277 4.52 12.07 22.18
N LEU A 278 4.50 12.06 20.86
CA LEU A 278 4.13 13.23 20.05
C LEU A 278 2.68 13.64 20.29
N VAL A 279 1.75 12.68 20.34
CA VAL A 279 0.34 12.95 20.67
C VAL A 279 0.23 13.57 22.06
N GLY A 280 0.90 12.98 23.06
CA GLY A 280 0.93 13.51 24.43
C GLY A 280 1.51 14.92 24.52
N LYS A 281 2.60 15.18 23.81
CA LYS A 281 3.24 16.50 23.70
C LYS A 281 2.28 17.54 23.10
N ILE A 282 1.65 17.23 21.96
CA ILE A 282 0.73 18.15 21.28
C ILE A 282 -0.47 18.44 22.18
N ASN A 283 -1.14 17.42 22.69
CA ASN A 283 -2.32 17.59 23.54
C ASN A 283 -1.97 18.35 24.83
N GLY A 284 -0.86 18.02 25.49
CA GLY A 284 -0.42 18.72 26.70
C GLY A 284 -0.11 20.19 26.49
N ARG A 285 0.29 20.58 25.28
CA ARG A 285 0.63 21.96 24.93
C ARG A 285 -0.59 22.82 24.55
N PHE A 286 -1.54 22.26 23.80
CA PHE A 286 -2.62 23.04 23.20
C PHE A 286 -3.98 22.88 23.90
N THR A 287 -4.24 21.76 24.58
CA THR A 287 -5.49 21.60 25.35
C THR A 287 -5.55 22.63 26.48
N ARG A 288 -6.74 23.17 26.73
CA ARG A 288 -7.01 24.12 27.82
C ARG A 288 -8.08 23.55 28.74
N PHE A 289 -7.92 23.69 30.06
CA PHE A 289 -8.91 23.22 31.05
C PHE A 289 -10.31 23.84 30.87
N SER A 290 -10.39 25.01 30.26
CA SER A 290 -11.65 25.72 30.00
C SER A 290 -12.38 25.25 28.73
N SER A 291 -11.87 24.23 28.03
CA SER A 291 -12.44 23.74 26.77
C SER A 291 -12.47 22.21 26.75
N ASP A 292 -13.48 21.66 26.08
CA ASP A 292 -13.63 20.24 25.75
C ASP A 292 -12.80 19.83 24.52
N TRP A 293 -12.01 20.74 23.96
CA TRP A 293 -11.24 20.51 22.75
C TRP A 293 -9.99 19.68 23.01
N ILE A 294 -9.88 18.56 22.30
CA ILE A 294 -8.67 17.74 22.21
C ILE A 294 -8.11 17.90 20.78
N PRO A 295 -6.88 18.40 20.63
CA PRO A 295 -6.25 18.58 19.32
C PRO A 295 -6.08 17.27 18.56
N VAL A 296 -5.56 16.23 19.21
CA VAL A 296 -5.26 14.92 18.58
C VAL A 296 -5.93 13.79 19.34
N LEU A 297 -6.74 12.99 18.65
CA LEU A 297 -7.35 11.78 19.16
C LEU A 297 -6.61 10.57 18.61
N LEU A 298 -5.89 9.85 19.48
CA LEU A 298 -5.18 8.63 19.12
C LEU A 298 -6.02 7.40 19.48
N SER A 299 -6.22 6.50 18.51
CA SER A 299 -6.70 5.14 18.74
C SER A 299 -5.67 4.14 18.23
N THR A 300 -5.27 3.20 19.08
CA THR A 300 -4.40 2.07 18.68
C THR A 300 -5.15 0.75 18.55
N GLU A 301 -6.46 0.78 18.79
CA GLU A 301 -7.31 -0.40 18.72
C GLU A 301 -7.70 -0.71 17.27
N ALA A 302 -7.88 -2.01 16.98
CA ALA A 302 -8.40 -2.43 15.70
C ALA A 302 -9.88 -2.01 15.59
N LEU A 303 -10.16 -1.04 14.74
CA LEU A 303 -11.52 -0.66 14.40
C LEU A 303 -12.15 -1.71 13.50
N SER A 304 -13.45 -1.94 13.65
CA SER A 304 -14.20 -2.67 12.63
C SER A 304 -14.13 -1.91 11.31
N TYR A 305 -14.14 -2.62 10.19
CA TYR A 305 -14.12 -1.97 8.87
C TYR A 305 -15.29 -0.99 8.70
N GLN A 306 -16.47 -1.35 9.22
CA GLN A 306 -17.65 -0.47 9.20
C GLN A 306 -17.44 0.82 10.02
N SER A 307 -16.80 0.74 11.19
CA SER A 307 -16.47 1.91 12.00
C SER A 307 -15.49 2.85 11.28
N LEU A 308 -14.44 2.28 10.67
CA LEU A 308 -13.46 3.06 9.91
C LEU A 308 -14.11 3.81 8.73
N LEU A 309 -15.00 3.16 7.98
CA LEU A 309 -15.75 3.81 6.90
C LEU A 309 -16.66 4.93 7.42
N GLY A 310 -17.23 4.76 8.62
CA GLY A 310 -17.97 5.82 9.30
C GLY A 310 -17.10 7.02 9.66
N ASP A 311 -15.90 6.77 10.19
CA ASP A 311 -14.94 7.83 10.50
C ASP A 311 -14.48 8.59 9.25
N PHE A 312 -14.21 7.87 8.14
CA PHE A 312 -13.91 8.48 6.84
C PHE A 312 -15.06 9.34 6.30
N ALA A 313 -16.30 8.83 6.35
CA ALA A 313 -17.48 9.57 5.90
C ALA A 313 -17.79 10.81 6.77
N ALA A 314 -17.36 10.80 8.04
CA ALA A 314 -17.53 11.92 8.96
C ALA A 314 -16.39 12.96 8.87
N SER A 315 -15.21 12.60 8.38
CA SER A 315 -14.02 13.46 8.39
C SER A 315 -13.90 14.36 7.15
N ASP A 316 -13.58 15.64 7.33
CA ASP A 316 -13.46 16.61 6.23
C ASP A 316 -12.18 16.42 5.41
N ILE A 317 -11.10 15.95 6.04
CA ILE A 317 -9.79 15.77 5.40
C ILE A 317 -9.28 14.38 5.74
N CYS A 318 -8.96 13.57 4.73
CA CYS A 318 -8.12 12.38 4.90
C CYS A 318 -6.67 12.75 4.61
N TRP A 319 -5.81 12.57 5.60
CA TRP A 319 -4.39 12.86 5.52
C TRP A 319 -3.60 11.56 5.62
N THR A 320 -3.04 11.10 4.50
CA THR A 320 -2.27 9.86 4.42
C THR A 320 -0.96 10.11 3.67
N THR A 321 0.12 10.23 4.43
CA THR A 321 1.43 10.57 3.88
C THR A 321 2.53 9.57 4.25
N PRO A 322 2.38 8.29 3.88
CA PRO A 322 3.46 7.32 4.04
C PRO A 322 4.72 7.78 3.30
N LEU A 323 5.87 7.49 3.90
CA LEU A 323 7.19 7.72 3.33
C LEU A 323 7.42 6.86 2.08
N ARG A 324 6.88 5.63 2.11
CA ARG A 324 6.76 4.69 0.98
C ARG A 324 5.53 3.81 1.19
N ASP A 325 4.78 3.52 0.13
CA ASP A 325 3.67 2.56 0.17
C ASP A 325 3.42 1.93 -1.19
N GLY A 326 2.98 0.67 -1.21
CA GLY A 326 2.76 -0.06 -2.47
C GLY A 326 1.61 0.56 -3.26
N LEU A 327 0.52 0.90 -2.58
CA LEU A 327 -0.65 1.51 -3.21
C LEU A 327 -1.36 2.49 -2.29
N ASN A 328 -1.75 2.03 -1.09
CA ASN A 328 -2.59 2.72 -0.10
C ASN A 328 -4.10 2.69 -0.46
N LEU A 329 -4.79 1.60 -0.11
CA LEU A 329 -6.24 1.48 -0.29
C LEU A 329 -7.04 2.45 0.59
N VAL A 330 -6.50 2.87 1.74
CA VAL A 330 -7.13 3.86 2.63
C VAL A 330 -7.51 5.14 1.89
N ALA A 331 -6.65 5.63 0.99
CA ALA A 331 -6.95 6.79 0.15
C ALA A 331 -8.20 6.55 -0.73
N LYS A 332 -8.27 5.39 -1.40
CA LYS A 332 -9.38 5.00 -2.26
C LYS A 332 -10.67 4.77 -1.45
N GLU A 333 -10.57 4.13 -0.29
CA GLU A 333 -11.68 3.90 0.63
C GLU A 333 -12.30 5.21 1.10
N TYR A 334 -11.47 6.19 1.52
CA TYR A 334 -11.95 7.52 1.89
C TYR A 334 -12.76 8.15 0.75
N ILE A 335 -12.22 8.18 -0.47
CA ILE A 335 -12.90 8.72 -1.66
C ILE A 335 -14.29 8.08 -1.83
N VAL A 336 -14.40 6.75 -1.75
CA VAL A 336 -15.68 6.06 -1.92
C VAL A 336 -16.70 6.47 -0.86
N THR A 337 -16.28 6.76 0.37
CA THR A 337 -17.21 7.20 1.43
C THR A 337 -17.79 8.60 1.20
N ARG A 338 -17.17 9.42 0.33
CA ARG A 338 -17.59 10.81 0.05
C ARG A 338 -18.76 10.87 -0.94
N GLN A 339 -19.95 10.46 -0.51
CA GLN A 339 -21.14 10.42 -1.38
C GLN A 339 -21.57 11.79 -1.92
N ASN A 340 -21.36 12.86 -1.14
CA ASN A 340 -21.64 14.24 -1.56
C ASN A 340 -20.53 14.87 -2.40
N ARG A 341 -19.48 14.10 -2.70
CA ARG A 341 -18.25 14.55 -3.36
C ARG A 341 -17.57 15.71 -2.62
N ASP A 342 -17.83 15.91 -1.35
CA ASP A 342 -17.11 16.87 -0.51
C ASP A 342 -15.90 16.21 0.17
N GLY A 343 -15.08 17.01 0.84
CA GLY A 343 -13.90 16.54 1.55
C GLY A 343 -12.63 16.53 0.69
N ILE A 344 -11.50 16.35 1.35
CA ILE A 344 -10.17 16.57 0.79
C ILE A 344 -9.27 15.39 1.10
N LEU A 345 -8.48 14.98 0.11
CA LEU A 345 -7.43 13.98 0.28
C LEU A 345 -6.06 14.67 0.19
N ILE A 346 -5.27 14.59 1.26
CA ILE A 346 -3.83 14.91 1.25
C ILE A 346 -3.08 13.59 1.16
N LEU A 347 -2.24 13.45 0.14
CA LEU A 347 -1.65 12.18 -0.26
C LEU A 347 -0.14 12.32 -0.45
N SER A 348 0.65 11.39 0.07
CA SER A 348 2.09 11.37 -0.24
C SER A 348 2.32 11.10 -1.73
N GLU A 349 3.29 11.78 -2.34
CA GLU A 349 3.70 11.49 -3.73
C GLU A 349 4.47 10.16 -3.88
N PHE A 350 4.79 9.49 -2.77
CA PHE A 350 5.60 8.26 -2.72
C PHE A 350 4.79 6.99 -2.44
N LEU A 351 3.51 6.97 -2.81
CA LEU A 351 2.64 5.80 -2.78
C LEU A 351 2.01 5.55 -4.15
N GLY A 352 1.66 4.29 -4.43
CA GLY A 352 1.12 3.89 -5.74
C GLY A 352 -0.13 4.66 -6.16
N ALA A 353 -1.12 4.87 -5.29
CA ALA A 353 -2.35 5.58 -5.65
C ALA A 353 -2.12 7.04 -6.05
N ALA A 354 -0.96 7.65 -5.75
CA ALA A 354 -0.65 9.02 -6.15
C ALA A 354 -0.58 9.18 -7.67
N VAL A 355 -0.18 8.14 -8.41
CA VAL A 355 -0.14 8.20 -9.87
C VAL A 355 -1.53 8.09 -10.51
N GLU A 356 -2.50 7.49 -9.81
CA GLU A 356 -3.90 7.41 -10.24
C GLU A 356 -4.73 8.63 -9.79
N LEU A 357 -4.30 9.34 -8.74
CA LEU A 357 -5.08 10.39 -8.08
C LEU A 357 -4.36 11.75 -8.07
N PRO A 358 -4.01 12.33 -9.24
CA PRO A 358 -3.30 13.60 -9.31
C PRO A 358 -4.14 14.79 -8.79
N GLU A 359 -5.46 14.66 -8.67
CA GLU A 359 -6.34 15.70 -8.13
C GLU A 359 -6.20 15.90 -6.61
N ALA A 360 -5.68 14.91 -5.89
CA ALA A 360 -5.38 15.01 -4.47
C ALA A 360 -4.37 16.14 -4.20
N ILE A 361 -4.28 16.61 -2.96
CA ILE A 361 -3.18 17.47 -2.55
C ILE A 361 -1.96 16.57 -2.34
N LEU A 362 -1.15 16.42 -3.39
CA LEU A 362 0.09 15.65 -3.33
C LEU A 362 1.13 16.38 -2.48
N THR A 363 1.79 15.66 -1.59
CA THR A 363 2.81 16.22 -0.71
C THR A 363 4.03 15.33 -0.55
N ASN A 364 5.18 15.95 -0.38
CA ASN A 364 6.42 15.29 -0.05
C ASN A 364 6.57 15.20 1.49
N PRO A 365 6.44 14.01 2.11
CA PRO A 365 6.57 13.86 3.56
C PRO A 365 7.99 14.08 4.09
N TYR A 366 9.00 14.16 3.23
CA TYR A 366 10.38 14.52 3.61
C TYR A 366 10.59 16.04 3.67
N SER A 367 9.66 16.83 3.15
CA SER A 367 9.73 18.28 3.12
C SER A 367 8.75 18.88 4.13
N VAL A 368 9.29 19.48 5.19
CA VAL A 368 8.53 20.24 6.20
C VAL A 368 7.61 21.26 5.54
N LYS A 369 8.14 22.04 4.60
CA LYS A 369 7.37 23.07 3.88
C LYS A 369 6.26 22.47 3.02
N SER A 370 6.50 21.33 2.38
CA SER A 370 5.47 20.64 1.58
C SER A 370 4.31 20.19 2.45
N MET A 371 4.62 19.53 3.59
CA MET A 371 3.60 19.07 4.54
C MET A 371 2.79 20.23 5.11
N ASP A 372 3.46 21.32 5.48
CA ASP A 372 2.83 22.51 6.02
C ASP A 372 1.92 23.19 4.96
N ASN A 373 2.39 23.35 3.73
CA ASN A 373 1.59 23.92 2.64
C ASN A 373 0.36 23.05 2.31
N ALA A 374 0.52 21.72 2.32
CA ALA A 374 -0.55 20.80 1.97
C ALA A 374 -1.74 20.89 2.94
N ILE A 375 -1.47 20.97 4.25
CA ILE A 375 -2.54 21.10 5.24
C ILE A 375 -3.18 22.48 5.24
N GLU A 376 -2.41 23.56 5.03
CA GLU A 376 -2.97 24.91 4.88
C GLU A 376 -3.89 24.98 3.65
N GLN A 377 -3.43 24.45 2.51
CA GLN A 377 -4.25 24.34 1.29
C GLN A 377 -5.53 23.55 1.55
N ALA A 378 -5.47 22.42 2.26
CA ALA A 378 -6.66 21.64 2.58
C ALA A 378 -7.66 22.43 3.45
N LEU A 379 -7.18 23.11 4.48
CA LEU A 379 -8.06 23.85 5.40
C LEU A 379 -8.77 25.03 4.73
N GLU A 380 -8.13 25.63 3.72
CA GLU A 380 -8.60 26.82 3.01
C GLU A 380 -9.29 26.52 1.67
N MET A 381 -9.26 25.26 1.20
CA MET A 381 -9.83 24.87 -0.09
C MET A 381 -11.34 25.17 -0.16
N PRO A 382 -11.81 25.97 -1.12
CA PRO A 382 -13.23 26.26 -1.30
C PRO A 382 -14.03 25.00 -1.62
N MET A 383 -15.28 24.94 -1.16
CA MET A 383 -16.18 23.77 -1.34
C MET A 383 -16.35 23.36 -2.81
N GLU A 384 -16.41 24.32 -3.74
CA GLU A 384 -16.52 24.03 -5.17
C GLU A 384 -15.27 23.32 -5.72
N GLU A 385 -14.08 23.73 -5.29
CA GLU A 385 -12.83 23.07 -5.68
C GLU A 385 -12.74 21.66 -5.08
N GLN A 386 -13.14 21.49 -3.81
CA GLN A 386 -13.22 20.18 -3.16
C GLN A 386 -14.11 19.23 -3.99
N LYS A 387 -15.30 19.68 -4.37
CA LYS A 387 -16.24 18.90 -5.18
C LYS A 387 -15.70 18.54 -6.54
N GLN A 388 -15.07 19.49 -7.22
CA GLN A 388 -14.48 19.25 -8.53
C GLN A 388 -13.37 18.19 -8.47
N LYS A 389 -12.44 18.30 -7.51
CA LYS A 389 -11.34 17.35 -7.34
C LYS A 389 -11.83 15.97 -6.90
N MET A 390 -12.71 15.92 -5.89
CA MET A 390 -13.24 14.66 -5.36
C MET A 390 -14.09 13.92 -6.39
N THR A 391 -14.84 14.61 -7.25
CA THR A 391 -15.63 13.97 -8.32
C THR A 391 -14.73 13.19 -9.29
N LYS A 392 -13.64 13.79 -9.76
CA LYS A 392 -12.68 13.12 -10.66
C LYS A 392 -12.01 11.91 -10.01
N MET A 393 -11.58 12.07 -8.76
CA MET A 393 -11.01 10.95 -7.99
C MET A 393 -12.03 9.83 -7.78
N TYR A 394 -13.28 10.18 -7.48
CA TYR A 394 -14.36 9.22 -7.30
C TYR A 394 -14.64 8.43 -8.56
N GLU A 395 -14.74 9.10 -9.71
CA GLU A 395 -14.91 8.46 -11.03
C GLU A 395 -13.77 7.49 -11.33
N THR A 396 -12.53 7.88 -11.04
CA THR A 396 -11.34 7.04 -11.22
C THR A 396 -11.42 5.79 -10.33
N VAL A 397 -11.69 5.94 -9.03
CA VAL A 397 -11.77 4.82 -8.09
C VAL A 397 -12.94 3.88 -8.39
N TRP A 398 -14.06 4.40 -8.92
CA TRP A 398 -15.18 3.58 -9.37
C TRP A 398 -14.90 2.82 -10.66
N LYS A 399 -14.20 3.44 -11.61
CA LYS A 399 -13.85 2.82 -12.88
C LYS A 399 -12.78 1.73 -12.71
N TYR A 400 -11.76 2.01 -11.93
CA TYR A 400 -10.62 1.12 -11.67
C TYR A 400 -10.76 0.43 -10.30
N ASP A 401 -11.88 -0.29 -10.15
CA ASP A 401 -12.20 -1.07 -8.95
C ASP A 401 -11.50 -2.44 -8.92
N VAL A 402 -11.71 -3.20 -7.84
CA VAL A 402 -11.13 -4.54 -7.66
C VAL A 402 -11.57 -5.53 -8.74
N ARG A 403 -12.77 -5.35 -9.32
CA ARG A 403 -13.27 -6.21 -10.41
C ARG A 403 -12.56 -5.87 -11.71
N CYS A 404 -12.31 -4.60 -11.98
CA CYS A 404 -11.51 -4.15 -13.12
C CYS A 404 -10.11 -4.77 -13.08
N TRP A 405 -9.44 -4.72 -11.92
CA TRP A 405 -8.15 -5.40 -11.72
C TRP A 405 -8.25 -6.92 -11.96
N ALA A 406 -9.27 -7.58 -11.39
CA ALA A 406 -9.44 -9.02 -11.59
C ALA A 406 -9.71 -9.39 -13.05
N TYR A 407 -10.56 -8.64 -13.75
CA TYR A 407 -10.87 -8.87 -15.17
C TYR A 407 -9.65 -8.64 -16.07
N HIS A 408 -8.88 -7.58 -15.83
CA HIS A 408 -7.61 -7.34 -16.50
C HIS A 408 -6.68 -8.55 -16.35
N MET A 409 -6.48 -9.01 -15.11
CA MET A 409 -5.64 -10.19 -14.85
C MET A 409 -6.19 -11.46 -15.51
N PHE A 410 -7.50 -11.69 -15.51
CA PHE A 410 -8.11 -12.84 -16.18
C PHE A 410 -7.94 -12.79 -17.71
N GLU A 411 -8.03 -11.61 -18.32
CA GLU A 411 -7.74 -11.43 -19.75
C GLU A 411 -6.26 -11.75 -20.05
N LEU A 412 -5.33 -11.32 -19.19
CA LEU A 412 -3.93 -11.70 -19.30
C LEU A 412 -3.76 -13.22 -19.23
N PHE A 413 -4.40 -13.88 -18.28
CA PHE A 413 -4.30 -15.33 -18.09
C PHE A 413 -4.85 -16.14 -19.25
N GLN A 414 -5.93 -15.68 -19.89
CA GLN A 414 -6.50 -16.33 -21.07
C GLN A 414 -5.56 -16.27 -22.27
N ASN A 415 -4.82 -15.17 -22.42
CA ASN A 415 -3.89 -14.95 -23.51
C ASN A 415 -2.47 -15.45 -23.23
N THR A 416 -2.23 -16.03 -22.04
CA THR A 416 -0.92 -16.54 -21.65
C THR A 416 -0.84 -18.03 -21.95
N THR A 417 -0.01 -18.38 -22.92
CA THR A 417 0.55 -19.72 -23.09
C THR A 417 1.93 -19.77 -22.44
N HIS A 418 2.30 -20.91 -21.86
CA HIS A 418 3.67 -21.10 -21.40
C HIS A 418 4.56 -21.30 -22.64
N ASP A 419 5.19 -20.22 -23.08
CA ASP A 419 6.05 -20.23 -24.26
C ASP A 419 7.50 -20.44 -23.83
N VAL A 420 7.96 -21.69 -23.88
CA VAL A 420 9.40 -21.96 -23.98
C VAL A 420 9.75 -21.82 -25.45
N VAL A 421 10.43 -20.73 -25.83
CA VAL A 421 10.96 -20.64 -27.20
C VAL A 421 12.07 -21.68 -27.29
N SER A 422 11.80 -22.79 -28.00
CA SER A 422 12.80 -23.80 -28.33
C SER A 422 13.99 -23.13 -29.02
N GLU A 423 15.21 -23.48 -28.59
CA GLU A 423 16.51 -22.95 -29.06
C GLU A 423 16.60 -22.70 -30.58
#